data_AF-A0AAU2HKF6-F1
#
_entry.id   AF-A0AAU2HKF6-F1
#
_cell.length_a   1.000
_cell.length_b   1.000
_cell.length_c   1.000
_cell.angle_alpha   90.00
_cell.angle_beta   90.00
_cell.angle_gamma   90.00
#
_symmetry.space_group_name_H-M   'P 1'
#
loop_
_entity.id
_entity.type
_entity.pdbx_description
1 polymer ?
#
loop_
_entity_poly.entity_id
_entity_poly.type
_entity_poly.pdbx_seq_one_letter_code
_entity_poly.pdbx_strand_id
1 'polypeptide(L)'
;MRKKKFGWALGAGAAMVLGLGAAASGLTSANASSLDTSASTATHPVKVEVIAPKRGDNAGVEGKGWLVDLKLSFRDKTLAQTGFNGLQLTGPAAHNNIAPFPGTFSTGQDDKIPGLVVLDSTTNSTLPGFSGPGTNLANLFNLSGVTNRTPHKTELWDTWIVGAPIAGQNVDTTLTVAVVDDLNHDGIYNDAPSVVKDLNGNGKIDAKDLALMGVASNIVTVPFHINADPA
;
A
#
# COMPACT_ATOMS: atom_id res chain seq x y z
N MET A 1 26.11 59.46 -22.49
CA MET A 1 25.91 60.08 -23.81
C MET A 1 25.06 59.17 -24.69
N ARG A 2 24.03 59.76 -25.33
CA ARG A 2 23.38 59.41 -26.61
C ARG A 2 22.89 57.96 -26.84
N LYS A 3 21.56 57.73 -26.90
CA LYS A 3 20.61 57.94 -28.05
C LYS A 3 20.88 56.92 -29.17
N LYS A 4 19.93 56.31 -29.89
CA LYS A 4 18.45 56.29 -29.94
C LYS A 4 18.09 55.20 -30.99
N LYS A 5 16.96 54.52 -30.76
CA LYS A 5 15.87 54.14 -31.69
C LYS A 5 16.14 54.14 -33.21
N PHE A 6 15.70 53.06 -33.88
CA PHE A 6 14.92 53.15 -35.12
C PHE A 6 13.78 52.12 -35.08
N GLY A 7 12.61 52.52 -35.54
CA GLY A 7 11.47 51.65 -35.77
C GLY A 7 10.82 51.98 -37.11
N TRP A 8 9.56 51.55 -37.22
CA TRP A 8 8.56 51.81 -38.29
C TRP A 8 8.68 50.82 -39.47
N ALA A 9 7.60 50.35 -40.12
CA ALA A 9 6.20 50.78 -40.17
C ALA A 9 5.26 49.63 -40.57
N LEU A 10 3.96 49.85 -40.34
CA LEU A 10 2.80 49.11 -40.85
C LEU A 10 2.71 49.07 -42.38
N GLY A 11 2.02 48.06 -42.91
CA GLY A 11 1.38 48.09 -44.22
C GLY A 11 0.16 47.16 -44.25
N ALA A 12 -1.04 47.74 -44.19
CA ALA A 12 -2.30 47.08 -44.50
C ALA A 12 -2.60 47.20 -46.01
N GLY A 13 -3.21 46.18 -46.61
CA GLY A 13 -3.67 46.23 -48.00
C GLY A 13 -4.40 44.95 -48.40
N ALA A 14 -5.73 45.01 -48.45
CA ALA A 14 -6.61 43.96 -48.92
C ALA A 14 -6.69 43.92 -50.46
N ALA A 15 -6.89 42.72 -51.01
CA ALA A 15 -7.47 42.55 -52.35
C ALA A 15 -8.31 41.26 -52.38
N MET A 16 -9.61 41.45 -52.66
CA MET A 16 -10.58 40.40 -52.97
C MET A 16 -10.30 39.77 -54.33
N VAL A 17 -10.41 38.44 -54.43
CA VAL A 17 -10.79 37.75 -55.67
C VAL A 17 -11.87 36.73 -55.35
N LEU A 18 -13.02 36.90 -56.01
CA LEU A 18 -14.15 35.99 -56.07
C LEU A 18 -13.79 34.76 -56.90
N GLY A 19 -14.01 33.57 -56.35
CA GLY A 19 -13.99 32.31 -57.08
C GLY A 19 -15.05 31.37 -56.52
N LEU A 20 -16.16 31.21 -57.24
CA LEU A 20 -17.18 30.20 -56.97
C LEU A 20 -16.57 28.80 -57.18
N GLY A 21 -16.63 27.97 -56.16
CA GLY A 21 -16.37 26.54 -56.24
C GLY A 21 -17.10 25.83 -55.11
N ALA A 22 -18.30 25.33 -55.42
CA ALA A 22 -19.02 24.43 -54.54
C ALA A 22 -18.27 23.08 -54.50
N ALA A 23 -17.74 22.72 -53.34
CA ALA A 23 -17.32 21.36 -53.04
C ALA A 23 -17.72 21.01 -51.61
N ALA A 24 -18.44 19.90 -51.50
CA ALA A 24 -19.12 19.43 -50.32
C ALA A 24 -18.15 18.90 -49.24
N SER A 25 -18.58 19.09 -47.99
CA SER A 25 -18.47 18.14 -46.87
C SER A 25 -17.10 17.54 -46.54
N GLY A 26 -16.52 18.02 -45.45
CA GLY A 26 -15.41 17.33 -44.77
C GLY A 26 -14.89 18.09 -43.56
N LEU A 27 -15.74 18.42 -42.58
CA LEU A 27 -15.23 18.84 -41.27
C LEU A 27 -14.63 17.61 -40.58
N THR A 28 -13.33 17.38 -40.75
CA THR A 28 -12.57 16.53 -39.85
C THR A 28 -12.39 17.31 -38.56
N SER A 29 -13.30 17.10 -37.61
CA SER A 29 -13.04 17.42 -36.21
C SER A 29 -11.77 16.69 -35.80
N ALA A 30 -10.69 17.44 -35.57
CA ALA A 30 -9.55 16.93 -34.84
C ALA A 30 -10.05 16.61 -33.43
N ASN A 31 -10.46 15.36 -33.20
CA ASN A 31 -10.58 14.84 -31.86
C ASN A 31 -9.19 14.99 -31.24
N ALA A 32 -9.05 15.92 -30.32
CA ALA A 32 -8.04 15.82 -29.29
C ALA A 32 -8.31 14.49 -28.59
N SER A 33 -7.64 13.44 -29.05
CA SER A 33 -7.47 12.22 -28.30
C SER A 33 -6.80 12.65 -27.02
N SER A 34 -7.60 12.89 -25.99
CA SER A 34 -7.17 12.69 -24.62
C SER A 34 -6.47 11.34 -24.65
N LEU A 35 -5.14 11.36 -24.53
CA LEU A 35 -4.39 10.23 -24.06
C LEU A 35 -4.92 9.97 -22.66
N ASP A 36 -6.07 9.30 -22.63
CA ASP A 36 -6.55 8.54 -21.52
C ASP A 36 -5.45 7.48 -21.36
N THR A 37 -4.48 7.84 -20.53
CA THR A 37 -3.62 6.85 -19.90
C THR A 37 -4.56 6.07 -19.01
N SER A 38 -5.33 5.19 -19.64
CA SER A 38 -5.88 4.00 -19.02
C SER A 38 -4.66 3.30 -18.47
N ALA A 39 -4.32 3.64 -17.23
CA ALA A 39 -3.65 2.73 -16.34
C ALA A 39 -4.44 1.43 -16.51
N SER A 40 -3.84 0.47 -17.21
CA SER A 40 -4.33 -0.89 -17.23
C SER A 40 -4.68 -1.19 -15.78
N THR A 41 -5.95 -1.51 -15.51
CA THR A 41 -6.40 -2.00 -14.22
C THR A 41 -5.65 -3.32 -14.03
N ALA A 42 -4.38 -3.23 -13.63
CA ALA A 42 -3.52 -4.34 -13.38
C ALA A 42 -4.29 -5.15 -12.35
N THR A 43 -4.83 -6.27 -12.80
CA THR A 43 -5.61 -7.12 -11.93
C THR A 43 -4.60 -7.78 -11.02
N HIS A 44 -4.35 -7.14 -9.88
CA HIS A 44 -3.44 -7.64 -8.88
C HIS A 44 -3.84 -9.08 -8.52
N PRO A 45 -2.92 -10.06 -8.60
CA PRO A 45 -3.22 -11.44 -8.25
C PRO A 45 -3.63 -11.59 -6.77
N VAL A 46 -3.29 -10.60 -5.94
CA VAL A 46 -3.67 -10.54 -4.53
C VAL A 46 -4.56 -9.33 -4.28
N LYS A 47 -5.61 -9.50 -3.49
CA LYS A 47 -6.40 -8.40 -2.92
C LYS A 47 -6.18 -8.33 -1.42
N VAL A 48 -5.80 -7.16 -0.94
CA VAL A 48 -5.73 -6.82 0.50
C VAL A 48 -6.97 -6.03 0.88
N GLU A 49 -7.56 -6.38 2.02
CA GLU A 49 -8.65 -5.66 2.66
C GLU A 49 -8.32 -5.48 4.15
N VAL A 50 -8.41 -4.25 4.64
CA VAL A 50 -8.27 -3.91 6.06
C VAL A 50 -9.67 -3.74 6.64
N ILE A 51 -10.02 -4.55 7.63
CA ILE A 51 -11.31 -4.54 8.32
C ILE A 51 -11.27 -3.57 9.51
N ALA A 52 -10.16 -3.56 10.24
CA ALA A 52 -9.84 -2.62 11.31
C ALA A 52 -8.34 -2.25 11.26
N PRO A 53 -7.97 -0.99 11.55
CA PRO A 53 -8.87 0.16 11.74
C PRO A 53 -9.57 0.55 10.43
N LYS A 54 -10.65 1.33 10.52
CA LYS A 54 -11.26 2.02 9.38
C LYS A 54 -10.78 3.45 9.31
N ARG A 55 -10.99 4.05 8.14
CA ARG A 55 -10.64 5.44 7.89
C ARG A 55 -11.37 6.37 8.87
N GLY A 56 -10.60 7.14 9.63
CA GLY A 56 -11.12 8.11 10.60
C GLY A 56 -11.53 7.50 11.95
N ASP A 57 -11.26 6.21 12.18
CA ASP A 57 -11.46 5.63 13.51
C ASP A 57 -10.58 6.33 14.55
N ASN A 58 -11.10 6.45 15.77
CA ASN A 58 -10.33 6.79 16.97
C ASN A 58 -10.11 5.50 17.76
N ALA A 59 -8.93 4.90 17.64
CA ALA A 59 -8.68 3.52 18.00
C ALA A 59 -7.83 3.39 19.27
N GLY A 60 -8.13 2.37 20.08
CA GLY A 60 -7.34 1.97 21.22
C GLY A 60 -7.62 2.76 22.50
N VAL A 61 -6.78 2.50 23.50
CA VAL A 61 -6.77 3.06 24.86
C VAL A 61 -5.30 3.21 25.25
N GLU A 62 -4.88 4.37 25.73
CA GLU A 62 -3.47 4.66 26.10
C GLU A 62 -2.44 4.28 25.00
N GLY A 63 -2.80 4.42 23.72
CA GLY A 63 -1.97 4.07 22.56
C GLY A 63 -1.85 2.58 22.23
N LYS A 64 -2.56 1.71 22.95
CA LYS A 64 -2.55 0.25 22.80
C LYS A 64 -3.98 -0.28 22.65
N GLY A 65 -4.13 -1.60 22.49
CA GLY A 65 -5.41 -2.30 22.43
C GLY A 65 -6.20 -2.08 21.13
N TRP A 66 -5.67 -1.35 20.16
CA TRP A 66 -6.26 -1.27 18.82
C TRP A 66 -5.87 -2.50 17.99
N LEU A 67 -6.66 -2.75 16.95
CA LEU A 67 -6.55 -3.95 16.12
C LEU A 67 -6.04 -3.57 14.74
N VAL A 68 -5.21 -4.45 14.18
CA VAL A 68 -5.04 -4.57 12.73
C VAL A 68 -5.66 -5.88 12.31
N ASP A 69 -6.70 -5.81 11.49
CA ASP A 69 -7.48 -6.96 11.07
C ASP A 69 -7.56 -7.01 9.55
N LEU A 70 -7.04 -8.07 8.95
CA LEU A 70 -6.74 -8.17 7.53
C LEU A 70 -7.39 -9.38 6.89
N LYS A 71 -7.77 -9.21 5.63
CA LYS A 71 -8.12 -10.30 4.72
C LYS A 71 -7.27 -10.21 3.46
N LEU A 72 -6.59 -11.31 3.14
CA LEU A 72 -5.77 -11.48 1.95
C LEU A 72 -6.47 -12.48 1.02
N SER A 73 -6.73 -12.08 -0.22
CA SER A 73 -7.39 -12.93 -1.23
C SER A 73 -6.46 -13.14 -2.43
N PHE A 74 -5.93 -14.34 -2.59
CA PHE A 74 -5.06 -14.74 -3.68
C PHE A 74 -5.86 -15.44 -4.78
N ARG A 75 -5.85 -14.87 -6.00
CA ARG A 75 -6.58 -15.39 -7.17
C ARG A 75 -5.73 -16.38 -7.95
N ASP A 76 -6.30 -17.55 -8.24
CA ASP A 76 -5.64 -18.64 -8.97
C ASP A 76 -4.27 -18.99 -8.35
N LYS A 77 -4.24 -19.05 -7.03
CA LYS A 77 -3.08 -19.45 -6.23
C LYS A 77 -3.50 -20.48 -5.20
N THR A 78 -2.66 -21.49 -5.04
CA THR A 78 -2.74 -22.48 -3.97
C THR A 78 -2.19 -21.90 -2.66
N LEU A 79 -2.52 -22.54 -1.53
CA LEU A 79 -1.97 -22.17 -0.22
C LEU A 79 -0.44 -22.20 -0.17
N ALA A 80 0.20 -23.11 -0.91
CA ALA A 80 1.66 -23.18 -0.97
C ALA A 80 2.26 -21.94 -1.68
N GLN A 81 1.63 -21.48 -2.76
CA GLN A 81 2.08 -20.31 -3.52
C GLN A 81 1.90 -18.99 -2.74
N THR A 82 1.05 -18.96 -1.70
CA THR A 82 0.95 -17.78 -0.83
C THR A 82 2.10 -17.66 0.17
N GLY A 83 3.00 -18.66 0.24
CA GLY A 83 4.04 -18.74 1.26
C GLY A 83 3.53 -19.17 2.64
N PHE A 84 2.23 -19.45 2.79
CA PHE A 84 1.65 -19.78 4.08
C PHE A 84 2.16 -21.13 4.58
N ASN A 85 2.82 -21.13 5.75
CA ASN A 85 3.50 -22.32 6.28
C ASN A 85 3.02 -22.77 7.67
N GLY A 86 2.05 -22.08 8.28
CA GLY A 86 1.53 -22.47 9.59
C GLY A 86 0.60 -21.43 10.22
N LEU A 87 -0.10 -21.84 11.28
CA LEU A 87 -1.01 -20.98 12.05
C LEU A 87 -0.24 -20.29 13.19
N GLN A 88 -0.57 -19.03 13.48
CA GLN A 88 0.06 -18.25 14.57
C GLN A 88 -0.55 -18.58 15.95
N LEU A 89 -1.87 -18.73 16.05
CA LEU A 89 -2.58 -19.18 17.27
C LEU A 89 -3.70 -20.16 16.91
N THR A 90 -3.74 -21.29 17.61
CA THR A 90 -4.79 -22.32 17.44
C THR A 90 -5.38 -22.69 18.78
N GLY A 91 -6.71 -22.58 18.95
CA GLY A 91 -7.41 -23.15 20.10
C GLY A 91 -7.35 -24.69 20.14
N PRO A 92 -8.06 -25.33 21.07
CA PRO A 92 -7.59 -26.27 22.13
C PRO A 92 -6.19 -26.95 22.05
N ALA A 93 -5.36 -26.63 21.07
CA ALA A 93 -3.93 -26.92 21.03
C ALA A 93 -3.13 -25.83 21.78
N ALA A 94 -1.80 -25.86 21.69
CA ALA A 94 -0.93 -24.93 22.42
C ALA A 94 -1.31 -23.46 22.17
N HIS A 95 -1.82 -22.79 23.22
CA HIS A 95 -2.06 -21.35 23.20
C HIS A 95 -0.75 -20.63 23.51
N ASN A 96 -0.26 -19.83 22.57
CA ASN A 96 0.93 -19.02 22.76
C ASN A 96 0.52 -17.56 22.97
N ASN A 97 0.04 -17.21 24.16
CA ASN A 97 -0.14 -15.80 24.53
C ASN A 97 0.40 -15.48 25.92
N ILE A 98 1.37 -16.29 26.40
CA ILE A 98 2.09 -16.08 27.65
C ILE A 98 3.57 -16.35 27.36
N ALA A 99 4.42 -15.38 27.66
CA ALA A 99 5.86 -15.54 27.53
C ALA A 99 6.38 -16.76 28.34
N PRO A 100 7.44 -17.47 27.89
CA PRO A 100 8.22 -17.22 26.69
C PRO A 100 7.65 -17.92 25.45
N PHE A 101 7.49 -17.17 24.35
CA PHE A 101 6.96 -17.66 23.09
C PHE A 101 7.99 -18.57 22.38
N PRO A 102 7.63 -19.77 21.90
CA PRO A 102 8.37 -20.40 20.81
C PRO A 102 8.23 -19.57 19.53
N GLY A 103 9.36 -19.07 19.01
CA GLY A 103 9.44 -18.09 17.92
C GLY A 103 9.70 -16.65 18.42
N THR A 104 10.48 -15.86 17.70
CA THR A 104 10.80 -14.48 18.09
C THR A 104 9.67 -13.54 17.66
N PHE A 105 8.75 -13.24 18.58
CA PHE A 105 7.82 -12.13 18.43
C PHE A 105 8.62 -10.85 18.22
N SER A 106 8.70 -10.41 16.97
CA SER A 106 9.62 -9.37 16.55
C SER A 106 9.04 -8.67 15.35
N THR A 107 9.47 -7.44 15.12
CA THR A 107 9.21 -6.74 13.87
C THR A 107 9.95 -7.42 12.72
N GLY A 108 9.37 -7.36 11.53
CA GLY A 108 10.00 -7.80 10.30
C GLY A 108 9.03 -8.57 9.41
N GLN A 109 9.63 -9.36 8.51
CA GLN A 109 8.93 -10.31 7.68
C GLN A 109 8.21 -11.35 8.54
N ASP A 110 6.93 -11.59 8.25
CA ASP A 110 6.12 -12.59 8.95
C ASP A 110 6.57 -14.01 8.58
N ASP A 111 6.90 -14.82 9.57
CA ASP A 111 7.27 -16.22 9.37
C ASP A 111 6.15 -17.05 8.73
N LYS A 112 4.87 -16.68 8.94
CA LYS A 112 3.68 -17.41 8.49
C LYS A 112 3.07 -16.84 7.22
N ILE A 113 3.22 -15.54 6.96
CA ILE A 113 2.76 -14.87 5.74
C ILE A 113 3.92 -14.02 5.17
N PRO A 114 4.97 -14.66 4.62
CA PRO A 114 6.26 -14.00 4.34
C PRO A 114 6.22 -12.97 3.22
N GLY A 115 5.13 -12.86 2.47
CA GLY A 115 4.91 -11.79 1.48
C GLY A 115 4.25 -10.54 2.06
N LEU A 116 3.79 -10.54 3.32
CA LEU A 116 3.02 -9.44 3.91
C LEU A 116 3.92 -8.29 4.37
N VAL A 117 3.53 -7.07 4.04
CA VAL A 117 4.08 -5.83 4.60
C VAL A 117 2.97 -5.05 5.27
N VAL A 118 3.20 -4.70 6.53
CA VAL A 118 2.34 -3.81 7.32
C VAL A 118 3.19 -2.69 7.88
N LEU A 119 2.84 -1.45 7.57
CA LEU A 119 3.54 -0.25 8.04
C LEU A 119 2.57 0.65 8.78
N ASP A 120 3.06 1.36 9.78
CA ASP A 120 2.34 2.43 10.44
C ASP A 120 3.21 3.70 10.45
N SER A 121 2.67 4.81 9.96
CA SER A 121 3.44 6.03 9.67
C SER A 121 4.07 6.73 10.88
N THR A 122 3.64 6.38 12.09
CA THR A 122 4.15 6.94 13.35
C THR A 122 4.87 5.90 14.20
N THR A 123 5.18 4.74 13.62
CA THR A 123 5.99 3.70 14.27
C THR A 123 7.29 4.31 14.82
N ASN A 124 7.59 4.00 16.08
CA ASN A 124 8.75 4.49 16.80
C ASN A 124 10.07 4.01 16.16
N SER A 125 11.12 4.82 16.16
CA SER A 125 12.45 4.47 15.60
C SER A 125 13.55 4.22 16.64
N THR A 126 13.19 4.30 17.92
CA THR A 126 14.10 4.27 19.08
C THR A 126 13.96 3.00 19.91
N LEU A 127 12.87 2.24 19.74
CA LEU A 127 12.69 0.95 20.42
C LEU A 127 13.52 -0.15 19.73
N PRO A 128 14.13 -1.09 20.49
CA PRO A 128 14.84 -2.22 19.92
C PRO A 128 13.98 -3.01 18.92
N GLY A 129 14.53 -3.29 17.75
CA GLY A 129 13.82 -3.96 16.64
C GLY A 129 13.08 -3.01 15.70
N PHE A 130 12.73 -1.80 16.15
CA PHE A 130 11.99 -0.85 15.33
C PHE A 130 12.92 0.11 14.58
N SER A 131 12.61 0.34 13.31
CA SER A 131 13.32 1.24 12.38
C SER A 131 12.42 2.41 11.93
N GLY A 132 11.45 2.81 12.76
CA GLY A 132 10.52 3.88 12.44
C GLY A 132 9.42 3.45 11.45
N PRO A 133 8.89 4.37 10.64
CA PRO A 133 7.79 4.10 9.70
C PRO A 133 8.08 3.02 8.65
N GLY A 134 9.34 2.68 8.41
CA GLY A 134 9.75 1.61 7.49
C GLY A 134 9.76 0.22 8.12
N THR A 135 9.52 0.10 9.42
CA THR A 135 9.48 -1.20 10.10
C THR A 135 8.33 -2.03 9.56
N ASN A 136 8.62 -3.21 9.01
CA ASN A 136 7.56 -4.15 8.68
C ASN A 136 7.00 -4.74 9.99
N LEU A 137 5.71 -4.57 10.23
CA LEU A 137 5.00 -5.01 11.43
C LEU A 137 4.30 -6.37 11.23
N ALA A 138 4.44 -6.99 10.06
CA ALA A 138 3.71 -8.22 9.71
C ALA A 138 3.99 -9.37 10.69
N ASN A 139 5.23 -9.55 11.15
CA ASN A 139 5.57 -10.61 12.10
C ASN A 139 5.09 -10.37 13.55
N LEU A 140 4.31 -9.30 13.78
CA LEU A 140 3.61 -9.06 15.05
C LEU A 140 2.18 -9.64 15.06
N PHE A 141 1.68 -10.09 13.91
CA PHE A 141 0.38 -10.74 13.82
C PHE A 141 0.38 -12.03 14.64
N ASN A 142 -0.77 -12.29 15.25
CA ASN A 142 -0.89 -13.38 16.20
C ASN A 142 -2.05 -14.34 15.93
N LEU A 143 -2.95 -14.01 15.01
CA LEU A 143 -4.15 -14.79 14.73
C LEU A 143 -4.36 -14.94 13.23
N SER A 144 -3.72 -15.95 12.64
CA SER A 144 -3.96 -16.31 11.24
C SER A 144 -4.98 -17.43 11.08
N GLY A 145 -5.78 -17.35 10.02
CA GLY A 145 -6.71 -18.40 9.61
C GLY A 145 -6.76 -18.55 8.09
N VAL A 146 -6.94 -19.78 7.62
CA VAL A 146 -7.23 -20.04 6.20
C VAL A 146 -8.75 -20.12 6.03
N THR A 147 -9.35 -19.14 5.37
CA THR A 147 -10.82 -19.01 5.28
C THR A 147 -11.40 -19.52 3.96
N ASN A 148 -10.58 -19.67 2.91
CA ASN A 148 -10.99 -20.24 1.63
C ASN A 148 -9.84 -20.99 0.94
N ARG A 149 -10.14 -22.16 0.37
CA ARG A 149 -9.20 -23.00 -0.41
C ARG A 149 -9.89 -23.62 -1.63
N THR A 150 -10.54 -22.80 -2.44
CA THR A 150 -11.13 -23.26 -3.71
C THR A 150 -10.06 -23.29 -4.82
N PRO A 151 -10.29 -24.01 -5.94
CA PRO A 151 -9.32 -24.07 -7.04
C PRO A 151 -8.91 -22.70 -7.61
N HIS A 152 -9.77 -21.69 -7.50
CA HIS A 152 -9.56 -20.35 -8.05
C HIS A 152 -9.21 -19.29 -6.99
N LYS A 153 -9.21 -19.66 -5.70
CA LYS A 153 -9.02 -18.69 -4.63
C LYS A 153 -8.47 -19.34 -3.36
N THR A 154 -7.39 -18.75 -2.86
CA THR A 154 -6.96 -18.91 -1.46
C THR A 154 -7.26 -17.64 -0.70
N GLU A 155 -7.84 -17.75 0.49
CA GLU A 155 -8.08 -16.60 1.37
C GLU A 155 -7.46 -16.86 2.74
N LEU A 156 -6.70 -15.87 3.20
CA LEU A 156 -6.11 -15.82 4.53
C LEU A 156 -6.76 -14.66 5.29
N TRP A 157 -6.97 -14.89 6.58
CA TRP A 157 -7.34 -13.89 7.56
C TRP A 157 -6.20 -13.75 8.54
N ASP A 158 -5.89 -12.52 8.95
CA ASP A 158 -4.84 -12.29 9.92
C ASP A 158 -5.18 -11.11 10.83
N THR A 159 -5.00 -11.29 12.13
CA THR A 159 -5.29 -10.26 13.12
C THR A 159 -4.10 -10.05 14.06
N TRP A 160 -3.83 -8.79 14.37
CA TRP A 160 -2.90 -8.34 15.39
C TRP A 160 -3.61 -7.43 16.39
N ILE A 161 -3.37 -7.68 17.68
CA ILE A 161 -3.73 -6.73 18.76
C ILE A 161 -2.49 -5.98 19.20
N VAL A 162 -2.50 -4.66 19.04
CA VAL A 162 -1.36 -3.82 19.37
C VAL A 162 -1.22 -3.69 20.89
N GLY A 163 -0.31 -4.45 21.48
CA GLY A 163 -0.18 -4.54 22.95
C GLY A 163 0.55 -3.38 23.64
N ALA A 164 1.20 -2.49 22.88
CA ALA A 164 2.03 -1.41 23.41
C ALA A 164 1.96 -0.17 22.51
N PRO A 165 2.23 1.05 23.04
CA PRO A 165 2.16 2.31 22.28
C PRO A 165 3.33 2.51 21.30
N ILE A 166 3.60 1.50 20.45
CA ILE A 166 4.72 1.45 19.50
C ILE A 166 4.58 2.45 18.35
N ALA A 167 3.37 2.91 18.06
CA ALA A 167 3.06 3.94 17.06
C ALA A 167 2.67 5.29 17.71
N GLY A 168 2.88 5.45 19.01
CA GLY A 168 2.58 6.69 19.75
C GLY A 168 1.24 6.66 20.49
N GLN A 169 0.87 7.83 21.00
CA GLN A 169 -0.35 8.10 21.78
C GLN A 169 -0.90 9.46 21.35
N ASN A 170 -2.23 9.58 21.21
CA ASN A 170 -2.91 10.81 20.78
C ASN A 170 -2.30 11.39 19.50
N VAL A 171 -2.26 10.55 18.46
CA VAL A 171 -1.57 10.87 17.22
C VAL A 171 -2.35 10.38 16.01
N ASP A 172 -2.41 11.21 14.98
CA ASP A 172 -2.90 10.79 13.67
C ASP A 172 -1.83 9.98 12.97
N THR A 173 -2.20 8.80 12.49
CA THR A 173 -1.31 7.93 11.74
C THR A 173 -2.01 7.35 10.52
N THR A 174 -1.27 6.57 9.75
CA THR A 174 -1.70 5.91 8.54
C THR A 174 -1.12 4.50 8.49
N LEU A 175 -2.02 3.52 8.53
CA LEU A 175 -1.70 2.13 8.25
C LEU A 175 -1.54 1.94 6.75
N THR A 176 -0.44 1.33 6.30
CA THR A 176 -0.22 0.95 4.91
C THR A 176 0.06 -0.55 4.81
N VAL A 177 -0.69 -1.26 3.98
CA VAL A 177 -0.62 -2.72 3.87
C VAL A 177 -0.53 -3.15 2.41
N ALA A 178 0.38 -4.08 2.12
CA ALA A 178 0.51 -4.71 0.80
C ALA A 178 1.07 -6.13 0.91
N VAL A 179 0.95 -6.90 -0.17
CA VAL A 179 1.69 -8.15 -0.37
C VAL A 179 2.73 -7.91 -1.47
N VAL A 180 4.00 -8.18 -1.14
CA VAL A 180 5.14 -8.06 -2.05
C VAL A 180 5.00 -9.08 -3.16
N ASP A 181 5.43 -8.70 -4.36
CA ASP A 181 5.43 -9.62 -5.50
C ASP A 181 6.43 -10.75 -5.31
N ASP A 182 6.33 -11.79 -6.14
CA ASP A 182 7.37 -12.82 -6.26
C ASP A 182 8.53 -12.24 -7.09
N LEU A 183 9.40 -11.51 -6.39
CA LEU A 183 10.53 -10.77 -6.93
C LEU A 183 11.67 -11.70 -7.36
N ASN A 184 11.79 -12.86 -6.72
CA ASN A 184 12.82 -13.85 -7.03
C ASN A 184 12.38 -14.91 -8.06
N HIS A 185 11.08 -14.93 -8.40
CA HIS A 185 10.43 -15.81 -9.36
C HIS A 185 10.47 -17.31 -9.00
N ASP A 186 10.41 -17.64 -7.70
CA ASP A 186 10.33 -19.03 -7.20
C ASP A 186 8.88 -19.59 -7.19
N GLY A 187 7.90 -18.74 -7.51
CA GLY A 187 6.47 -19.06 -7.53
C GLY A 187 5.76 -18.89 -6.19
N ILE A 188 6.41 -18.28 -5.18
CA ILE A 188 5.93 -18.11 -3.81
C ILE A 188 6.01 -16.64 -3.42
N TYR A 189 4.95 -16.09 -2.83
CA TYR A 189 4.99 -14.73 -2.27
C TYR A 189 5.71 -14.72 -0.91
N ASN A 190 7.03 -14.62 -0.91
CA ASN A 190 7.89 -14.68 0.28
C ASN A 190 9.01 -13.61 0.31
N ASP A 191 8.91 -12.55 -0.50
CA ASP A 191 9.98 -11.57 -0.69
C ASP A 191 9.81 -10.28 0.15
N ALA A 192 8.91 -10.24 1.14
CA ALA A 192 8.74 -9.05 1.95
C ALA A 192 9.98 -8.75 2.81
N PRO A 193 10.49 -7.51 2.80
CA PRO A 193 11.63 -7.15 3.63
C PRO A 193 11.21 -6.97 5.09
N SER A 194 12.17 -7.11 6.02
CA SER A 194 11.97 -6.74 7.42
C SER A 194 11.86 -5.22 7.62
N VAL A 195 12.50 -4.44 6.76
CA VAL A 195 12.45 -2.98 6.77
C VAL A 195 12.31 -2.47 5.34
N VAL A 196 11.25 -1.73 5.08
CA VAL A 196 11.03 -1.01 3.82
C VAL A 196 11.88 0.26 3.83
N LYS A 197 12.51 0.56 2.70
CA LYS A 197 13.33 1.75 2.52
C LYS A 197 12.52 2.84 1.80
N ASP A 198 12.89 4.10 2.02
CA ASP A 198 12.44 5.21 1.17
C ASP A 198 13.11 5.06 -0.21
N LEU A 199 12.36 4.56 -1.18
CA LEU A 199 12.85 4.27 -2.53
C LEU A 199 12.76 5.48 -3.45
N ASN A 200 11.89 6.42 -3.13
CA ASN A 200 11.70 7.64 -3.93
C ASN A 200 12.47 8.86 -3.38
N GLY A 201 13.05 8.76 -2.19
CA GLY A 201 13.92 9.76 -1.57
C GLY A 201 13.17 10.99 -1.03
N ASN A 202 11.87 10.88 -0.72
CA ASN A 202 11.07 12.01 -0.24
C ASN A 202 11.06 12.17 1.31
N GLY A 203 11.74 11.29 2.04
CA GLY A 203 11.81 11.28 3.50
C GLY A 203 10.61 10.63 4.19
N LYS A 204 9.69 10.00 3.46
CA LYS A 204 8.57 9.22 3.97
C LYS A 204 8.66 7.80 3.42
N ILE A 205 8.12 6.85 4.18
CA ILE A 205 7.99 5.46 3.75
C ILE A 205 6.50 5.17 3.67
N ASP A 206 5.97 5.10 2.46
CA ASP A 206 4.54 5.00 2.22
C ASP A 206 4.19 4.11 1.01
N ALA A 207 2.94 4.19 0.56
CA ALA A 207 2.44 3.43 -0.58
C ALA A 207 3.27 3.62 -1.87
N LYS A 208 3.94 4.75 -2.06
CA LYS A 208 4.81 4.99 -3.23
C LYS A 208 6.05 4.11 -3.17
N ASP A 209 6.62 3.94 -1.99
CA ASP A 209 7.80 3.09 -1.80
C ASP A 209 7.45 1.62 -1.99
N LEU A 210 6.30 1.18 -1.49
CA LEU A 210 5.80 -0.17 -1.76
C LEU A 210 5.53 -0.39 -3.26
N ALA A 211 4.96 0.59 -3.96
CA ALA A 211 4.74 0.50 -5.39
C ALA A 211 6.06 0.39 -6.18
N LEU A 212 7.10 1.14 -5.78
CA LEU A 212 8.43 1.08 -6.39
C LEU A 212 9.17 -0.23 -6.07
N MET A 213 8.94 -0.80 -4.89
CA MET A 213 9.52 -2.08 -4.48
C MET A 213 8.97 -3.25 -5.30
N GLY A 214 7.72 -3.14 -5.77
CA GLY A 214 7.00 -4.20 -6.48
C GLY A 214 6.07 -4.96 -5.56
N VAL A 215 4.76 -4.91 -5.85
CA VAL A 215 3.72 -5.56 -5.05
C VAL A 215 2.77 -6.37 -5.93
N ALA A 216 2.39 -7.54 -5.43
CA ALA A 216 1.37 -8.41 -6.04
C ALA A 216 -0.06 -8.00 -5.69
N SER A 217 -0.23 -7.06 -4.77
CA SER A 217 -1.55 -6.60 -4.31
C SER A 217 -1.87 -5.16 -4.65
N ASN A 218 -3.14 -4.78 -4.50
CA ASN A 218 -3.47 -3.39 -4.21
C ASN A 218 -2.78 -2.97 -2.91
N ILE A 219 -2.36 -1.70 -2.83
CA ILE A 219 -1.83 -1.12 -1.59
C ILE A 219 -2.99 -0.45 -0.86
N VAL A 220 -3.24 -0.86 0.37
CA VAL A 220 -4.30 -0.27 1.20
C VAL A 220 -3.67 0.77 2.13
N THR A 221 -4.28 1.94 2.20
CA THR A 221 -3.85 3.04 3.07
C THR A 221 -5.03 3.53 3.89
N VAL A 222 -4.92 3.42 5.21
CA VAL A 222 -5.98 3.76 6.17
C VAL A 222 -5.47 4.81 7.16
N PRO A 223 -5.85 6.09 7.00
CA PRO A 223 -5.59 7.09 8.02
C PRO A 223 -6.59 6.96 9.17
N PHE A 224 -6.09 6.99 10.40
CA PHE A 224 -6.88 6.87 11.64
C PHE A 224 -6.14 7.57 12.79
N HIS A 225 -6.82 7.74 13.92
CA HIS A 225 -6.27 8.34 15.13
C HIS A 225 -6.01 7.27 16.19
N ILE A 226 -4.86 7.32 16.86
CA ILE A 226 -4.55 6.48 18.02
C ILE A 226 -4.89 7.24 19.29
N ASN A 227 -5.85 6.74 20.07
CA ASN A 227 -6.31 7.36 21.30
C ASN A 227 -5.27 7.25 22.44
N ALA A 228 -5.16 8.27 23.29
CA ALA A 228 -4.37 8.24 24.53
C ALA A 228 -5.21 8.15 25.82
N ASP A 229 -6.53 8.29 25.73
CA ASP A 229 -7.42 8.26 26.88
C ASP A 229 -7.32 6.91 27.61
N PRO A 230 -7.42 6.92 28.96
CA PRO A 230 -7.47 5.70 29.76
C PRO A 230 -8.79 4.93 29.57
N ALA A 231 -8.80 3.67 30.00
CA ALA A 231 -9.98 2.79 29.98
C ALA A 231 -11.09 3.23 30.93
#